data_AF-A0A968H666-F1
#
_entry.id   AF-A0A968H666-F1
#
_cell.length_a   1.000
_cell.length_b   1.000
_cell.length_c   1.000
_cell.angle_alpha   90.00
_cell.angle_beta   90.00
_cell.angle_gamma   90.00
#
_symmetry.space_group_name_H-M   'P 1'
#
loop_
_entity.id
_entity.type
_entity.pdbx_description
1 polymer ?
#
loop_
_entity_poly.entity_id
_entity_poly.type
_entity_poly.pdbx_seq_one_letter_code
_entity_poly.pdbx_strand_id
1 'polypeptide(L)' 'MTREYCVFFKFKKNSRFYTGTVGIKASSEKGACQQVYDTIVQNHKQDGLDLESILVGAS' A
#
# COMPACT_ATOMS: atom_id res chain seq x y z
N MET A 1 -4.73 5.82 20.70
CA MET A 1 -3.63 4.85 20.90
C MET A 1 -3.26 4.29 19.53
N THR A 2 -1.97 4.18 19.20
CA THR A 2 -1.51 3.55 17.95
C THR A 2 -1.16 2.08 18.19
N ARG A 3 -1.33 1.25 17.17
CA ARG A 3 -0.94 -0.16 17.13
C ARG A 3 -0.12 -0.41 15.87
N GLU A 4 0.68 -1.47 15.89
CA GLU A 4 1.39 -1.93 14.72
C GLU A 4 0.50 -2.87 13.92
N TYR A 5 0.36 -2.61 12.62
CA TYR A 5 -0.41 -3.40 11.67
C TYR A 5 0.54 -3.98 10.62
N CYS A 6 0.29 -5.22 10.23
CA CYS A 6 0.97 -5.85 9.12
C CYS A 6 0.15 -5.59 7.85
N VAL A 7 0.65 -4.74 6.94
CA VAL A 7 -0.04 -4.37 5.72
C VAL A 7 0.53 -5.14 4.53
N PHE A 8 -0.33 -5.87 3.84
CA PHE A 8 -0.04 -6.57 2.59
C PHE A 8 -0.49 -5.69 1.43
N PHE A 9 0.30 -5.63 0.37
CA PHE A 9 -0.04 -4.83 -0.80
C PHE A 9 0.30 -5.54 -2.11
N LYS A 10 -0.45 -5.19 -3.15
CA LYS A 10 -0.19 -5.53 -4.54
C LYS A 10 -0.47 -4.32 -5.42
N PHE A 11 0.34 -4.09 -6.44
CA PHE A 11 0.04 -3.13 -7.52
C PHE A 11 0.75 -3.53 -8.81
N LYS A 12 0.37 -2.92 -9.92
CA LYS A 12 0.96 -3.12 -11.25
C LYS A 12 1.63 -1.83 -11.71
N LYS A 13 2.85 -1.95 -12.24
CA LYS A 13 3.65 -0.86 -12.80
C LYS A 13 4.33 -1.33 -14.08
N ASN A 14 4.13 -0.63 -15.19
CA ASN A 14 4.68 -0.98 -16.52
C ASN A 14 4.51 -2.48 -16.87
N SER A 15 3.28 -2.99 -16.74
CA SER A 15 2.95 -4.41 -16.99
C SER A 15 3.58 -5.44 -16.06
N ARG A 16 4.27 -5.03 -14.99
CA ARG A 16 4.80 -5.92 -13.95
C ARG A 16 4.00 -5.79 -12.66
N PHE A 17 3.75 -6.92 -12.00
CA PHE A 17 3.13 -6.96 -10.68
C PHE A 17 4.20 -6.87 -9.58
N TYR A 18 3.88 -6.10 -8.55
CA TYR A 18 4.67 -5.95 -7.33
C TYR A 18 3.76 -6.33 -6.16
N THR A 19 4.30 -7.13 -5.25
CA THR A 19 3.61 -7.56 -4.03
C THR A 19 4.57 -7.46 -2.86
N GLY A 20 4.06 -7.16 -1.68
CA GLY A 20 4.90 -7.11 -0.49
C GLY A 20 4.09 -6.97 0.79
N THR A 21 4.83 -6.91 1.89
CA THR A 21 4.30 -6.74 3.24
C THR A 21 5.15 -5.73 3.99
N VAL A 22 4.52 -4.86 4.79
CA VAL A 22 5.18 -3.82 5.58
C VAL A 22 4.50 -3.64 6.93
N GLY A 23 5.28 -3.41 7.99
CA GLY A 23 4.76 -3.03 9.31
C GLY A 23 4.51 -1.53 9.40
N ILE A 24 3.29 -1.12 9.80
CA ILE A 24 2.89 0.29 9.91
C ILE A 24 2.27 0.56 11.28
N LYS A 25 2.73 1.60 11.97
CA LYS A 25 2.07 2.08 13.19
C LYS A 25 0.96 3.07 12.84
N ALA A 26 -0.29 2.71 13.15
CA ALA A 26 -1.46 3.54 12.88
C ALA A 26 -2.48 3.48 14.02
N SER A 27 -3.49 4.35 13.99
CA SER A 27 -4.61 4.32 14.95
C SER A 27 -5.70 3.31 14.56
N SER A 28 -5.73 2.85 13.31
CA SER A 28 -6.69 1.86 12.79
C SER A 28 -6.11 1.12 11.58
N GLU A 29 -6.66 -0.06 11.26
CA GLU A 29 -6.33 -0.82 10.04
C GLU A 29 -6.53 0.03 8.79
N LYS A 30 -7.66 0.75 8.70
CA LYS A 30 -7.95 1.67 7.58
C LYS A 30 -6.85 2.74 7.44
N GLY A 31 -6.39 3.30 8.56
CA GLY A 31 -5.30 4.28 8.57
C GLY A 31 -3.98 3.68 8.08
N ALA A 32 -3.65 2.45 8.48
CA ALA A 32 -2.45 1.76 8.02
C ALA A 32 -2.50 1.48 6.51
N CYS A 33 -3.63 0.96 6.01
CA CYS A 33 -3.84 0.71 4.58
C CYS A 33 -3.74 2.01 3.76
N GLN A 34 -4.34 3.11 4.24
CA GLN A 34 -4.30 4.39 3.54
C GLN A 34 -2.86 4.92 3.41
N GLN A 35 -2.05 4.82 4.46
CA GLN A 35 -0.65 5.25 4.39
C GLN A 35 0.16 4.46 3.35
N VAL A 36 -0.03 3.14 3.28
CA VAL A 36 0.64 2.30 2.27
C VAL A 36 0.15 2.64 0.86
N TYR A 37 -1.16 2.81 0.67
CA TYR A 37 -1.73 3.25 -0.60
C TYR A 37 -1.11 4.57 -1.06
N ASP A 38 -1.11 5.59 -0.21
CA ASP A 38 -0.57 6.91 -0.52
C ASP A 38 0.92 6.84 -0.86
N THR A 39 1.68 6.00 -0.15
CA THR A 39 3.11 5.78 -0.41
C THR A 39 3.34 5.14 -1.79
N ILE A 40 2.56 4.13 -2.16
CA ILE A 40 2.64 3.50 -3.49
C ILE A 40 2.34 4.53 -4.58
N VAL A 41 1.28 5.32 -4.40
CA VAL A 41 0.91 6.36 -5.35
C VAL A 41 2.03 7.40 -5.47
N GLN A 42 2.51 7.97 -4.37
CA GLN A 42 3.55 8.99 -4.40
C GLN A 42 4.83 8.50 -5.07
N ASN A 43 5.27 7.27 -4.80
CA ASN A 43 6.53 6.73 -5.32
C ASN A 43 6.45 6.22 -6.76
N HIS A 44 5.25 5.95 -7.28
CA HIS A 44 5.10 5.31 -8.60
C HIS A 44 4.15 6.04 -9.56
N LYS A 45 3.51 7.15 -9.17
CA LYS A 45 2.54 7.89 -10.02
C LYS A 45 3.09 8.30 -11.38
N GLN A 46 4.39 8.60 -11.50
CA GLN A 46 5.02 9.00 -12.76
C GLN A 46 5.65 7.83 -13.54
N ASP A 47 5.58 6.61 -12.99
CA ASP A 47 6.30 5.43 -13.49
C ASP A 47 5.38 4.40 -14.18
N GLY A 48 4.21 4.81 -14.68
CA GLY A 48 3.24 3.89 -15.29
C GLY A 48 2.56 2.97 -14.26
N LEU A 49 2.27 3.53 -13.08
CA LEU A 49 1.41 2.90 -12.07
C LEU A 49 -0.02 2.80 -12.59
N ASP A 50 -0.57 1.58 -12.48
CA ASP A 50 -1.99 1.31 -12.71
C ASP A 50 -2.73 1.47 -11.36
N LEU A 51 -3.41 2.60 -11.17
CA LEU A 51 -4.07 2.94 -9.90
C LEU A 51 -5.17 1.94 -9.52
N GLU A 52 -5.89 1.40 -10.50
CA GLU A 52 -6.98 0.44 -10.27
C GLU A 52 -6.46 -0.94 -9.84
N SER A 53 -5.17 -1.20 -10.05
CA SER A 53 -4.53 -2.45 -9.64
C SER A 53 -4.06 -2.47 -8.18
N ILE A 54 -4.14 -1.34 -7.46
CA ILE A 54 -3.64 -1.24 -6.08
C ILE A 54 -4.63 -1.93 -5.14
N LEU A 55 -4.15 -2.98 -4.48
CA LEU A 55 -4.86 -3.68 -3.42
C LEU A 55 -4.03 -3.59 -2.14
N VAL A 56 -4.67 -3.19 -1.04
CA VAL A 56 -4.06 -3.11 0.29
C VAL A 56 -4.97 -3.78 1.32
N GLY A 57 -4.39 -4.52 2.25
CA GLY A 57 -5.10 -5.14 3.36
C GLY A 57 -4.20 -5.21 4.59
N ALA A 58 -4.78 -5.14 5.78
CA ALA A 58 -4.06 -5.18 7.04
C ALA A 58 -4.56 -6.31 7.95
N SER A 59 -3.68 -6.82 8.81
CA SER A 59 -4.00 -7.68 9.96
C SER A 59 -3.31 -7.19 11.22
#